data_AF-A0A3D0SPV1-F1
#
_entry.id   AF-A0A3D0SPV1-F1
#
_cell.length_a   1.000
_cell.length_b   1.000
_cell.length_c   1.000
_cell.angle_alpha   90.00
_cell.angle_beta   90.00
_cell.angle_gamma   90.00
#
_symmetry.space_group_name_H-M   'P 1'
#
loop_
_entity.id
_entity.type
_entity.pdbx_description
1 polymer ?
#
loop_
_entity_poly.entity_id
_entity_poly.type
_entity_poly.pdbx_seq_one_letter_code
_entity_poly.pdbx_strand_id
1 'polypeptide(L)'
;MTSSTRHDLQFQARMNIRYHEALEHRYGNWLNWTSFVSFILSSAALLTLLDTLPYKGWIVGSIALLAALLNGAVLSFGMLGKFSLHADLKRQWILLLSRLQTTSDDCLAEVEADLHALNAREPAAEPKLLDQAYEETCTAFGLRPVPHA
;
A
#
# COMPACT_ATOMS: atom_id res chain seq x y z
N MET A 1 -20.51 21.85 -14.72
CA MET A 1 -19.74 20.59 -14.57
C MET A 1 -19.35 20.17 -15.96
N THR A 2 -18.07 20.24 -16.30
CA THR A 2 -17.56 19.68 -17.56
C THR A 2 -17.65 18.17 -17.43
N SER A 3 -18.45 17.52 -18.27
CA SER A 3 -18.48 16.05 -18.33
C SER A 3 -17.07 15.54 -18.60
N SER A 4 -16.54 14.71 -17.69
CA SER A 4 -15.26 14.06 -17.91
C SER A 4 -15.37 13.15 -19.12
N THR A 5 -14.39 13.20 -20.02
CA THR A 5 -14.38 12.28 -21.17
C THR A 5 -14.01 10.88 -20.67
N ARG A 6 -14.38 9.84 -21.43
CA ARG A 6 -13.96 8.45 -21.15
C ARG A 6 -12.45 8.33 -20.94
N HIS A 7 -11.66 9.09 -21.70
CA HIS A 7 -10.20 9.10 -21.59
C HIS A 7 -9.75 9.65 -20.24
N ASP A 8 -10.40 10.70 -19.72
CA ASP A 8 -10.07 11.27 -18.41
C ASP A 8 -10.35 10.26 -17.29
N LEU A 9 -11.51 9.59 -17.35
CA LEU A 9 -11.89 8.56 -16.38
C LEU A 9 -10.93 7.35 -16.42
N GLN A 10 -10.51 6.94 -17.62
CA GLN A 10 -9.52 5.87 -17.80
C GLN A 10 -8.15 6.26 -17.25
N PHE A 11 -7.74 7.51 -17.47
CA PHE A 11 -6.48 8.04 -16.95
C PHE A 11 -6.50 8.03 -15.41
N GLN A 12 -7.54 8.60 -14.79
CA GLN A 12 -7.70 8.63 -13.34
C GLN A 12 -7.70 7.23 -12.74
N ALA A 13 -8.47 6.30 -13.31
CA ALA A 13 -8.51 4.93 -12.82
C ALA A 13 -7.14 4.23 -12.90
N ARG A 14 -6.42 4.37 -14.03
CA ARG A 14 -5.08 3.77 -14.19
C ARG A 14 -4.04 4.37 -13.27
N MET A 15 -4.09 5.68 -13.04
CA MET A 15 -3.23 6.37 -12.09
C MET A 15 -3.45 5.84 -10.67
N ASN A 16 -4.71 5.76 -10.22
CA ASN A 16 -5.02 5.24 -8.88
C ASN A 16 -4.65 3.76 -8.70
N ILE A 17 -4.79 2.94 -9.75
CA ILE A 17 -4.30 1.55 -9.72
C ILE A 17 -2.79 1.51 -9.45
N ARG A 18 -1.99 2.27 -10.21
CA ARG A 18 -0.53 2.33 -10.03
C ARG A 18 -0.14 2.86 -8.65
N TYR A 19 -0.83 3.91 -8.19
CA TYR A 19 -0.61 4.49 -6.87
C TYR A 19 -0.82 3.45 -5.75
N HIS A 20 -1.93 2.72 -5.79
CA HIS A 20 -2.20 1.69 -4.78
C HIS A 20 -1.30 0.45 -4.94
N GLU A 21 -0.88 0.11 -6.14
CA GLU A 21 0.12 -0.94 -6.39
C GLU A 21 1.48 -0.59 -5.78
N ALA A 22 1.94 0.66 -5.94
CA ALA A 22 3.18 1.14 -5.32
C ALA A 22 3.10 1.10 -3.78
N LEU A 23 1.96 1.48 -3.21
CA LEU A 23 1.71 1.40 -1.77
C LEU A 23 1.67 -0.03 -1.27
N GLU A 24 0.97 -0.93 -1.97
CA GLU A 24 0.94 -2.36 -1.67
C GLU A 24 2.35 -2.95 -1.66
N HIS A 25 3.16 -2.65 -2.67
CA HIS A 25 4.54 -3.13 -2.73
C HIS A 25 5.38 -2.58 -1.57
N ARG A 26 5.24 -1.30 -1.24
CA ARG A 26 5.96 -0.68 -0.11
C ARG A 26 5.59 -1.32 1.23
N TYR A 27 4.30 -1.49 1.50
CA TYR A 27 3.85 -2.12 2.75
C TYR A 27 4.23 -3.61 2.80
N GLY A 28 4.16 -4.32 1.67
CA GLY A 28 4.62 -5.70 1.56
C GLY A 28 6.12 -5.85 1.83
N ASN A 29 6.95 -4.98 1.25
CA ASN A 29 8.39 -4.95 1.49
C ASN A 29 8.71 -4.66 2.95
N TRP A 30 7.97 -3.76 3.59
CA TRP A 30 8.13 -3.47 5.01
C TRP A 30 7.82 -4.71 5.87
N LEU A 31 6.71 -5.41 5.60
CA LEU A 31 6.34 -6.65 6.31
C LEU A 31 7.39 -7.75 6.17
N ASN A 32 7.96 -7.89 4.98
CA ASN A 32 9.03 -8.85 4.72
C ASN A 32 10.30 -8.47 5.50
N TRP A 33 10.63 -7.18 5.53
CA TRP A 33 11.79 -6.68 6.26
C TRP A 33 11.63 -6.84 7.78
N THR A 34 10.45 -6.54 8.34
CA THR A 34 10.21 -6.73 9.78
C THR A 34 10.25 -8.20 10.17
N SER A 35 9.75 -9.09 9.31
CA SER A 35 9.83 -10.53 9.50
C SER A 35 11.29 -11.01 9.49
N PHE A 36 12.10 -10.51 8.55
CA PHE A 36 13.53 -10.82 8.47
C PHE A 36 14.31 -10.34 9.69
N VAL A 37 14.08 -9.10 10.15
CA VAL A 37 14.71 -8.57 11.36
C VAL A 37 14.28 -9.35 12.59
N SER A 38 12.99 -9.69 12.72
CA SER A 38 12.46 -10.49 13.82
C SER A 38 13.10 -11.88 13.87
N PHE A 39 13.34 -12.50 12.71
CA PHE A 39 14.05 -13.77 12.62
C PHE A 39 15.48 -13.65 13.15
N ILE A 40 16.26 -12.65 12.71
CA ILE A 40 17.63 -12.42 13.18
C ILE A 40 17.66 -12.18 14.69
N LEU A 41 16.78 -11.30 15.21
CA LEU A 41 16.74 -11.00 16.65
C LEU A 41 16.37 -12.23 17.46
N SER A 42 15.42 -13.04 16.99
CA SER A 42 15.03 -14.28 17.66
C SER A 42 16.19 -15.29 17.67
N SER A 43 16.94 -15.40 16.57
CA SER A 43 18.14 -16.24 16.51
C SER A 43 19.25 -15.74 17.44
N ALA A 44 19.50 -14.44 17.49
CA ALA A 44 20.50 -13.85 18.38
C ALA A 44 20.12 -14.03 19.85
N ALA A 45 18.85 -13.79 20.21
CA ALA A 45 18.34 -14.01 21.55
C ALA A 45 18.50 -15.48 21.97
N LEU A 46 18.22 -16.43 21.07
CA LEU A 46 18.44 -17.86 21.33
C LEU A 46 19.91 -18.16 21.63
N LEU A 47 20.86 -17.59 20.88
CA LEU A 47 22.29 -17.75 21.15
C LEU A 47 22.69 -17.17 22.51
N THR A 48 22.19 -15.99 22.89
CA THR A 48 22.46 -15.39 24.20
C THR A 48 21.86 -16.18 25.37
N LEU A 49 20.73 -16.87 25.16
CA LEU A 49 20.13 -17.79 26.12
C LEU A 49 20.98 -19.06 26.33
N LEU A 50 21.68 -19.52 25.29
CA LEU A 50 22.57 -20.68 25.37
C LEU A 50 23.90 -20.35 26.08
N ASP A 51 24.40 -19.12 25.95
CA ASP A 51 25.69 -18.70 26.51
C ASP A 51 25.64 -18.20 27.98
N THR A 52 24.47 -18.15 28.64
CA THR A 52 24.34 -17.52 29.97
C THR A 52 23.87 -18.44 31.10
N LEU A 53 24.74 -18.64 32.11
CA LEU A 53 24.40 -19.03 33.50
C LEU A 53 24.98 -17.97 34.46
N PRO A 54 24.38 -17.64 35.64
CA PRO A 54 23.11 -18.10 36.20
C PRO A 54 22.01 -17.01 36.17
N TYR A 55 20.78 -17.42 35.79
CA TYR A 55 19.43 -16.80 35.94
C TYR A 55 19.17 -15.34 35.52
N LYS A 56 20.08 -14.38 35.76
CA LYS A 56 19.85 -12.96 35.48
C LYS A 56 19.87 -12.64 33.98
N GLY A 57 20.81 -13.24 33.23
CA GLY A 57 20.87 -13.12 31.76
C GLY A 57 19.66 -13.75 31.09
N TRP A 58 19.16 -14.84 31.66
CA TRP A 58 17.99 -15.57 31.15
C TRP A 58 16.69 -14.77 31.28
N ILE A 59 16.47 -14.12 32.43
CA ILE A 59 15.27 -13.30 32.67
C ILE A 59 15.31 -12.05 31.78
N VAL A 60 16.43 -11.33 31.73
CA VAL A 60 16.56 -10.12 30.90
C VAL A 60 16.48 -10.45 29.42
N GLY A 61 17.14 -11.51 28.97
CA GLY A 61 17.07 -12.00 27.58
C GLY A 61 15.66 -12.44 27.18
N SER A 62 14.94 -13.13 28.07
CA SER A 62 13.56 -13.55 27.82
C SER A 62 12.59 -12.38 27.72
N ILE A 63 12.72 -11.38 28.61
CA ILE A 63 11.88 -10.17 28.57
C ILE A 63 12.19 -9.35 27.32
N ALA A 64 13.47 -9.19 26.97
CA ALA A 64 13.88 -8.48 25.77
C ALA A 64 13.38 -9.17 24.48
N LEU A 65 13.47 -10.50 24.42
CA LEU A 65 12.93 -11.29 23.31
C LEU A 65 11.41 -11.15 23.22
N LEU A 66 10.69 -11.28 24.33
CA LEU A 66 9.23 -11.11 24.35
C LEU A 66 8.82 -9.71 23.89
N ALA A 67 9.51 -8.66 24.36
CA ALA A 67 9.26 -7.28 23.96
C ALA A 67 9.58 -7.05 22.47
N ALA A 68 10.64 -7.66 21.94
CA ALA A 68 10.98 -7.60 20.52
C ALA A 68 9.91 -8.28 19.65
N LEU A 69 9.45 -9.47 20.06
CA LEU A 69 8.39 -10.20 19.35
C LEU A 69 7.06 -9.43 19.37
N LEU A 70 6.67 -8.86 20.52
CA LEU A 70 5.45 -8.08 20.65
C LEU A 70 5.51 -6.79 19.82
N ASN A 71 6.63 -6.06 19.86
CA ASN A 71 6.80 -4.86 19.03
C ASN A 71 6.81 -5.19 17.54
N GLY A 72 7.49 -6.28 17.14
CA GLY A 72 7.47 -6.78 15.77
C GLY A 72 6.06 -7.16 15.31
N ALA A 73 5.29 -7.82 16.18
CA ALA A 73 3.90 -8.18 15.91
C ALA A 73 3.01 -6.93 15.75
N VAL A 74 3.04 -5.98 16.68
CA VAL A 74 2.24 -4.74 16.62
C VAL A 74 2.55 -3.94 15.35
N LEU A 75 3.85 -3.78 15.03
CA LEU A 75 4.28 -3.09 13.82
C LEU A 75 3.79 -3.82 12.56
N SER A 76 3.85 -5.15 12.55
CA SER A 76 3.40 -5.96 11.42
C SER A 76 1.88 -5.93 11.24
N PHE A 77 1.10 -5.95 12.32
CA PHE A 77 -0.36 -5.84 12.23
C PHE A 77 -0.82 -4.49 11.67
N GLY A 78 -0.22 -3.38 12.12
CA GLY A 78 -0.54 -2.05 11.59
C GLY A 78 -0.22 -1.92 10.10
N MET A 79 0.86 -2.56 9.65
CA MET A 79 1.29 -2.51 8.25
C MET A 79 0.51 -3.50 7.37
N LEU A 80 0.09 -4.64 7.91
CA LEU A 80 -0.80 -5.58 7.24
C LEU A 80 -2.16 -4.94 6.96
N GLY A 81 -2.70 -4.16 7.91
CA GLY A 81 -3.94 -3.41 7.70
C GLY A 81 -3.84 -2.37 6.57
N LYS A 82 -2.69 -1.67 6.47
CA LYS A 82 -2.44 -0.73 5.37
C LYS A 82 -2.26 -1.45 4.04
N PHE A 83 -1.54 -2.57 4.04
CA PHE A 83 -1.37 -3.41 2.85
C PHE A 83 -2.72 -3.91 2.33
N SER A 84 -3.56 -4.49 3.20
CA SER A 84 -4.86 -5.02 2.80
C SER A 84 -5.81 -3.94 2.30
N LEU A 85 -5.79 -2.76 2.93
CA LEU A 85 -6.57 -1.60 2.48
C LEU A 85 -6.21 -1.20 1.04
N HIS A 86 -4.91 -1.03 0.74
CA HIS A 86 -4.49 -0.62 -0.60
C HIS A 86 -4.67 -1.72 -1.65
N ALA A 87 -4.48 -2.99 -1.27
CA ALA A 87 -4.79 -4.12 -2.15
C ALA A 87 -6.29 -4.18 -2.51
N ASP A 88 -7.17 -3.90 -1.55
CA ASP A 88 -8.62 -3.85 -1.77
C ASP A 88 -9.02 -2.65 -2.63
N LEU A 89 -8.49 -1.45 -2.35
CA LEU A 89 -8.72 -0.26 -3.17
C LEU A 89 -8.24 -0.48 -4.61
N LYS A 90 -7.03 -1.03 -4.81
CA LYS A 90 -6.52 -1.41 -6.14
C LYS A 90 -7.50 -2.31 -6.87
N ARG A 91 -8.02 -3.34 -6.19
CA ARG A 91 -9.01 -4.25 -6.76
C ARG A 91 -10.29 -3.51 -7.16
N GLN A 92 -10.81 -2.62 -6.31
CA GLN A 92 -12.00 -1.83 -6.62
C GLN A 92 -11.77 -0.93 -7.85
N TRP A 93 -10.60 -0.30 -7.96
CA TRP A 93 -10.22 0.50 -9.13
C TRP A 93 -10.10 -0.33 -10.43
N ILE A 94 -9.54 -1.55 -10.36
CA ILE A 94 -9.48 -2.46 -11.51
C ILE A 94 -10.90 -2.84 -11.98
N LEU A 95 -11.80 -3.14 -11.04
CA LEU A 95 -13.20 -3.45 -11.36
C LEU A 95 -13.94 -2.24 -11.95
N LEU A 96 -13.66 -1.03 -11.45
CA LEU A 96 -14.21 0.21 -12.02
C LEU A 96 -13.70 0.41 -13.45
N LEU A 97 -12.40 0.19 -13.69
CA LEU A 97 -11.80 0.32 -15.02
C LEU A 97 -12.38 -0.71 -16.00
N SER A 98 -12.59 -1.96 -15.58
CA SER A 98 -13.20 -2.97 -16.45
C SER A 98 -14.64 -2.62 -16.80
N ARG A 99 -15.42 -2.12 -15.82
CA ARG A 99 -16.78 -1.61 -16.08
C ARG A 99 -16.76 -0.44 -17.06
N LEU A 100 -15.87 0.54 -16.83
CA LEU A 100 -15.70 1.70 -17.70
C LEU A 100 -15.41 1.29 -19.15
N GLN A 101 -14.69 0.19 -19.39
CA GLN A 101 -14.42 -0.29 -20.75
C GLN A 101 -15.65 -0.85 -21.46
N THR A 102 -16.62 -1.38 -20.72
CA THR A 102 -17.84 -2.01 -21.27
C THR A 102 -19.06 -1.09 -21.28
N THR A 103 -19.05 -0.04 -20.47
CA THR A 103 -20.17 0.92 -20.36
C THR A 103 -20.25 1.79 -21.61
N SER A 104 -21.45 2.09 -22.10
CA SER A 104 -21.70 3.02 -23.20
C SER A 104 -21.41 4.48 -22.79
N ASP A 105 -21.16 5.36 -23.76
CA ASP A 105 -20.87 6.77 -23.47
C ASP A 105 -22.03 7.48 -22.74
N ASP A 106 -23.27 7.08 -23.03
CA ASP A 106 -24.49 7.65 -22.41
C ASP A 106 -24.58 7.40 -20.90
N CYS A 107 -23.87 6.38 -20.40
CA CYS A 107 -23.88 5.98 -18.99
C CYS A 107 -22.58 6.38 -18.24
N LEU A 108 -21.72 7.21 -18.84
CA LEU A 108 -20.45 7.61 -18.22
C LEU A 108 -20.64 8.38 -16.91
N ALA A 109 -21.71 9.15 -16.79
CA ALA A 109 -22.01 9.92 -15.57
C ALA A 109 -22.19 9.01 -14.34
N GLU A 110 -22.71 7.79 -14.52
CA GLU A 110 -22.83 6.83 -13.42
C GLU A 110 -21.46 6.30 -12.98
N VAL A 111 -20.58 6.02 -13.94
CA VAL A 111 -19.22 5.54 -13.66
C VAL A 111 -18.37 6.65 -13.04
N GLU A 112 -18.57 7.90 -13.44
CA GLU A 112 -17.95 9.07 -12.81
C GLU A 112 -18.43 9.25 -11.36
N ALA A 113 -19.71 9.02 -11.07
CA ALA A 113 -20.22 9.03 -9.70
C ALA A 113 -19.58 7.93 -8.83
N ASP A 114 -19.43 6.72 -9.38
CA ASP A 114 -18.75 5.63 -8.69
C ASP A 114 -17.26 5.91 -8.47
N LEU A 115 -16.60 6.56 -9.44
CA LEU A 115 -15.22 7.02 -9.31
C LEU A 115 -15.08 8.00 -8.14
N HIS A 116 -15.94 9.00 -8.07
CA HIS A 116 -15.92 9.96 -6.96
C HIS A 116 -16.24 9.32 -5.62
N ALA A 117 -17.17 8.36 -5.58
CA ALA A 117 -17.50 7.61 -4.37
C ALA A 117 -16.32 6.76 -3.89
N LEU A 118 -15.55 6.18 -4.82
CA LEU A 118 -14.34 5.42 -4.50
C LEU A 118 -13.24 6.35 -3.98
N ASN A 119 -12.99 7.46 -4.68
CA ASN A 119 -12.00 8.46 -4.28
C ASN A 119 -12.30 9.07 -2.90
N ALA A 120 -13.58 9.30 -2.57
CA ALA A 120 -13.99 9.82 -1.26
C ALA A 120 -13.71 8.86 -0.09
N ARG A 121 -13.49 7.56 -0.36
CA ARG A 121 -13.13 6.55 0.65
C ARG A 121 -11.63 6.44 0.85
N GLU A 122 -10.83 7.07 -0.01
CA GLU A 122 -9.38 6.96 0.09
C GLU A 122 -8.83 7.71 1.30
N PRO A 123 -7.82 7.15 1.98
CA PRO A 123 -7.06 7.88 2.99
C PRO A 123 -6.25 9.01 2.33
N ALA A 124 -5.78 9.96 3.13
CA ALA A 124 -4.94 11.06 2.66
C ALA A 124 -3.78 10.55 1.78
N ALA A 125 -3.68 11.09 0.57
CA ALA A 125 -2.72 10.64 -0.41
C ALA A 125 -1.28 10.98 -0.01
N GLU A 126 -0.33 10.12 -0.38
CA GLU A 126 1.09 10.40 -0.26
C GLU A 126 1.59 11.09 -1.53
N PRO A 127 1.98 12.38 -1.46
CA PRO A 127 2.23 13.19 -2.66
C PRO A 127 3.25 12.55 -3.60
N LYS A 128 4.38 12.08 -3.06
CA LYS A 128 5.47 11.51 -3.87
C LYS A 128 5.05 10.30 -4.69
N LEU A 129 4.25 9.41 -4.10
CA LEU A 129 3.81 8.19 -4.79
C LEU A 129 2.69 8.50 -5.78
N LEU A 130 1.87 9.50 -5.47
CA LEU A 130 0.84 9.97 -6.40
C LEU A 130 1.48 10.66 -7.62
N ASP A 131 2.48 11.52 -7.41
CA ASP A 131 3.25 12.16 -8.48
C ASP A 131 3.94 11.13 -9.37
N GLN A 132 4.58 10.12 -8.76
CA GLN A 132 5.18 9.02 -9.52
C GLN A 132 4.11 8.26 -10.34
N ALA A 133 2.97 7.93 -9.74
CA ALA A 133 1.89 7.24 -10.44
C ALA A 133 1.33 8.09 -11.59
N TYR A 134 1.25 9.40 -11.41
CA TYR A 134 0.87 10.35 -12.46
C TYR A 134 1.87 10.35 -13.60
N GLU A 135 3.17 10.49 -13.33
CA GLU A 135 4.23 10.48 -14.33
C GLU A 135 4.25 9.17 -15.14
N GLU A 136 4.13 8.02 -14.46
CA GLU A 136 4.04 6.72 -15.10
C GLU A 136 2.80 6.58 -15.97
N THR A 137 1.67 7.12 -15.53
CA THR A 137 0.42 7.09 -16.31
C THR A 137 0.52 8.01 -17.51
N CYS A 138 1.05 9.23 -17.37
CA CYS A 138 1.35 10.12 -18.50
C CYS A 138 2.23 9.41 -19.53
N THR A 139 3.31 8.78 -19.08
CA THR A 139 4.23 8.02 -19.95
C THR A 139 3.51 6.89 -20.67
N ALA A 140 2.65 6.13 -19.98
CA ALA A 140 1.86 5.04 -20.57
C ALA A 140 0.84 5.52 -21.61
N PHE A 141 0.37 6.76 -21.52
CA PHE A 141 -0.51 7.39 -22.51
C PHE A 141 0.27 8.18 -23.58
N GLY A 142 1.61 8.21 -23.54
CA GLY A 142 2.43 9.00 -24.45
C GLY A 142 2.34 10.52 -24.21
N LEU A 143 1.88 10.93 -23.03
CA LEU A 143 1.76 12.32 -22.61
C LEU A 143 3.03 12.78 -21.88
N ARG A 144 3.34 14.07 -21.97
CA ARG A 144 4.39 14.68 -21.13
C ARG A 144 3.80 15.05 -19.77
N PRO A 145 4.39 14.58 -18.65
CA PRO A 145 3.95 14.99 -17.33
C PRO A 145 4.20 16.49 -17.14
N VAL A 146 3.25 17.18 -16.53
CA VAL A 146 3.44 18.55 -16.06
C VAL A 146 3.85 18.47 -14.60
N PRO A 147 5.03 18.98 -14.22
CA PRO A 147 5.47 18.92 -12.83
C PRO A 147 4.51 19.73 -11.94
N HIS A 148 4.05 19.12 -10.86
CA HIS A 148 3.35 19.83 -9.80
C HIS A 148 4.38 20.61 -8.97
N ALA A 149 4.20 21.94 -8.92
CA ALA A 149 5.09 22.87 -8.20
C ALA A 149 4.83 22.85 -6.69
#